data_AF-A0A7S2ML00-F1
#
_entry.id   AF-A0A7S2ML00-F1
#
_cell.length_a   1.000
_cell.length_b   1.000
_cell.length_c   1.000
_cell.angle_alpha   90.00
_cell.angle_beta   90.00
_cell.angle_gamma   90.00
#
_symmetry.space_group_name_H-M   'P 1'
#
loop_
_entity.id
_entity.type
_entity.pdbx_description
1 polymer ?
#
loop_
_entity_poly.entity_id
_entity_poly.type
_entity_poly.pdbx_seq_one_letter_code
_entity_poly.pdbx_strand_id
1 'polypeptide(L)'
;MSSAAKYYEQHGQPSKAVVLYQKAGCQKKALELCFSAGLFDALRKIADELNADSDHEILAKCAEFFMQHRQHDKAVHLLSISQQYEKAVDLCVEHDVQITEDMAERMTPDKNAMEPAKRSEILQTMAKLCKKQGSFQLACKKFTQAGDKKKAMQSLLKSGDTEKIIFFAGTARQPDIYVLAGNYLQSLDWYNDTEIMKNIIQFYSKAKAYDKLAAFYDACAQVEIDEYRDYDKAGGALQEALKFVTKAAGAGAEGDPRVTSLQHRISLIERFAEVRKLAKTEPQTMASVCEEML
;
A
#
# COMPACT_ATOMS: atom_id res chain seq x y z
N MET A 1 -40.43 -37.05 -2.96
CA MET A 1 -40.55 -35.64 -3.40
C MET A 1 -40.25 -35.47 -4.90
N SER A 2 -39.23 -36.14 -5.45
CA SER A 2 -38.88 -36.03 -6.88
C SER A 2 -39.98 -36.45 -7.86
N SER A 3 -40.84 -37.42 -7.50
CA SER A 3 -42.01 -37.80 -8.32
C SER A 3 -43.09 -36.71 -8.36
N ALA A 4 -43.31 -36.00 -7.24
CA ALA A 4 -44.23 -34.86 -7.19
C ALA A 4 -43.66 -33.67 -7.97
N ALA A 5 -42.33 -33.44 -7.91
CA ALA A 5 -41.68 -32.40 -8.69
C ALA A 5 -41.87 -32.61 -10.21
N LYS A 6 -41.67 -33.85 -10.71
CA LYS A 6 -41.93 -34.22 -12.11
C LYS A 6 -43.39 -34.00 -12.52
N TYR A 7 -44.33 -34.32 -11.64
CA TYR A 7 -45.76 -34.09 -11.90
C TYR A 7 -46.03 -32.60 -12.16
N TYR A 8 -45.55 -31.70 -11.28
CA TYR A 8 -45.75 -30.26 -11.48
C TYR A 8 -44.97 -29.70 -12.69
N GLU A 9 -43.81 -30.25 -13.02
CA GLU A 9 -43.06 -29.91 -14.24
C GLU A 9 -43.89 -30.24 -15.49
N GLN A 10 -44.48 -31.44 -15.56
CA GLN A 10 -45.30 -31.88 -16.69
C GLN A 10 -46.63 -31.12 -16.83
N HIS A 11 -47.16 -30.56 -15.72
CA HIS A 11 -48.42 -29.83 -15.70
C HIS A 11 -48.24 -28.30 -15.79
N GLY A 12 -47.08 -27.84 -16.29
CA GLY A 12 -46.83 -26.42 -16.55
C GLY A 12 -46.74 -25.55 -15.29
N GLN A 13 -46.35 -26.12 -14.14
CA GLN A 13 -46.19 -25.39 -12.88
C GLN A 13 -44.71 -25.41 -12.42
N PRO A 14 -43.79 -24.77 -13.19
CA PRO A 14 -42.36 -24.86 -12.97
C PRO A 14 -41.93 -24.29 -11.61
N SER A 15 -42.56 -23.23 -11.12
CA SER A 15 -42.23 -22.63 -9.81
C SER A 15 -42.44 -23.60 -8.64
N LYS A 16 -43.49 -24.43 -8.69
CA LYS A 16 -43.75 -25.45 -7.67
C LYS A 16 -42.80 -26.64 -7.81
N ALA A 17 -42.50 -27.04 -9.06
CA ALA A 17 -41.54 -28.09 -9.33
C ALA A 17 -40.13 -27.73 -8.83
N VAL A 18 -39.68 -26.48 -9.02
CA VAL A 18 -38.39 -25.98 -8.50
C VAL A 18 -38.29 -26.14 -6.98
N VAL A 19 -39.30 -25.68 -6.22
CA VAL A 19 -39.30 -25.80 -4.75
C VAL A 19 -39.25 -27.26 -4.31
N LEU A 20 -39.95 -28.15 -5.02
CA LEU A 20 -39.94 -29.59 -4.72
C LEU A 20 -38.61 -30.26 -5.09
N TYR A 21 -37.96 -29.83 -6.18
CA TYR A 21 -36.62 -30.29 -6.54
C TYR A 21 -35.56 -29.81 -5.54
N GLN A 22 -35.64 -28.57 -5.08
CA GLN A 22 -34.76 -28.03 -4.04
C GLN A 22 -34.91 -28.82 -2.73
N LYS A 23 -36.14 -29.04 -2.25
CA LYS A 23 -36.42 -29.85 -1.06
C LYS A 23 -36.00 -31.32 -1.20
N ALA A 24 -35.91 -31.82 -2.42
CA ALA A 24 -35.44 -33.17 -2.72
C ALA A 24 -33.91 -33.27 -2.88
N GLY A 25 -33.17 -32.17 -2.69
CA GLY A 25 -31.71 -32.11 -2.90
C GLY A 25 -31.28 -32.16 -4.37
N CYS A 26 -32.23 -32.07 -5.32
CA CYS A 26 -31.97 -32.12 -6.76
C CYS A 26 -31.66 -30.72 -7.32
N GLN A 27 -30.63 -30.06 -6.79
CA GLN A 27 -30.28 -28.68 -7.15
C GLN A 27 -30.00 -28.49 -8.65
N LYS A 28 -29.31 -29.42 -9.32
CA LYS A 28 -29.07 -29.37 -10.78
C LYS A 28 -30.35 -29.23 -11.58
N LYS A 29 -31.33 -30.09 -11.30
CA LYS A 29 -32.62 -30.09 -11.99
C LYS A 29 -33.46 -28.86 -11.65
N ALA A 30 -33.40 -28.40 -10.40
CA ALA A 30 -34.06 -27.17 -9.97
C ALA A 30 -33.53 -25.95 -10.74
N LEU A 31 -32.20 -25.84 -10.89
CA LEU A 31 -31.55 -24.73 -11.60
C LEU A 31 -31.79 -24.81 -13.11
N GLU A 32 -31.69 -25.98 -13.73
CA GLU A 32 -32.05 -26.18 -15.14
C GLU A 32 -33.49 -25.72 -15.44
N LEU A 33 -34.43 -26.03 -14.54
CA LEU A 33 -35.81 -25.59 -14.65
C LEU A 33 -35.96 -24.09 -14.41
N CYS A 34 -35.15 -23.50 -13.53
CA CYS A 34 -35.13 -22.04 -13.36
C CYS A 34 -34.63 -21.32 -14.62
N PHE A 35 -33.57 -21.84 -15.25
CA PHE A 35 -33.03 -21.29 -16.49
C PHE A 35 -34.05 -21.40 -17.64
N SER A 36 -34.68 -22.56 -17.83
CA SER A 36 -35.62 -22.78 -18.94
C SER A 36 -36.94 -22.04 -18.78
N ALA A 37 -37.42 -21.87 -17.53
CA ALA A 37 -38.68 -21.19 -17.24
C ALA A 37 -38.52 -19.70 -16.84
N GLY A 38 -37.30 -19.15 -16.85
CA GLY A 38 -37.04 -17.75 -16.50
C GLY A 38 -37.36 -17.39 -15.04
N LEU A 39 -37.21 -18.34 -14.11
CA LEU A 39 -37.58 -18.16 -12.70
C LEU A 39 -36.44 -17.49 -11.89
N PHE A 40 -36.20 -16.22 -12.15
CA PHE A 40 -35.03 -15.49 -11.63
C PHE A 40 -34.96 -15.38 -10.11
N ASP A 41 -36.10 -15.18 -9.43
CA ASP A 41 -36.12 -15.08 -7.96
C ASP A 41 -35.83 -16.43 -7.30
N ALA A 42 -36.31 -17.52 -7.91
CA ALA A 42 -36.00 -18.86 -7.43
C ALA A 42 -34.53 -19.22 -7.68
N LEU A 43 -34.00 -18.86 -8.86
CA LEU A 43 -32.58 -19.01 -9.18
C LEU A 43 -31.70 -18.25 -8.18
N ARG A 44 -32.02 -17.00 -7.87
CA ARG A 44 -31.28 -16.19 -6.87
C ARG A 44 -31.18 -16.92 -5.52
N LYS A 45 -32.31 -17.44 -5.02
CA LYS A 45 -32.35 -18.16 -3.74
C LYS A 45 -31.52 -19.44 -3.77
N ILE A 46 -31.62 -20.21 -4.86
CA ILE A 46 -30.84 -21.45 -4.98
C ILE A 46 -29.35 -21.12 -5.13
N ALA A 47 -28.99 -20.06 -5.85
CA ALA A 47 -27.61 -19.63 -6.02
C ALA A 47 -26.96 -19.17 -4.71
N ASP A 48 -27.74 -18.57 -3.80
CA ASP A 48 -27.26 -18.17 -2.47
C ASP A 48 -26.94 -19.38 -1.56
N GLU A 49 -27.42 -20.59 -1.91
CA GLU A 49 -27.11 -21.85 -1.23
C GLU A 49 -25.92 -22.60 -1.85
N LEU A 50 -25.37 -22.12 -2.97
CA LEU A 50 -24.22 -22.75 -3.64
C LEU A 50 -22.92 -22.46 -2.89
N ASN A 51 -22.03 -23.44 -2.88
CA ASN A 51 -20.75 -23.40 -2.18
C ASN A 51 -19.65 -24.10 -3.00
N ALA A 52 -18.44 -24.21 -2.44
CA ALA A 52 -17.30 -24.83 -3.11
C ALA A 52 -17.49 -26.32 -3.43
N ASP A 53 -18.39 -27.02 -2.74
CA ASP A 53 -18.72 -28.44 -2.98
C ASP A 53 -19.77 -28.62 -4.09
N SER A 54 -20.33 -27.52 -4.59
CA SER A 54 -21.32 -27.54 -5.66
C SER A 54 -20.68 -27.91 -7.01
N ASP A 55 -21.49 -28.48 -7.89
CA ASP A 55 -21.06 -28.85 -9.24
C ASP A 55 -20.51 -27.62 -10.00
N HIS A 56 -19.31 -27.76 -10.56
CA HIS A 56 -18.59 -26.66 -11.21
C HIS A 56 -19.33 -26.13 -12.46
N GLU A 57 -20.03 -27.01 -13.19
CA GLU A 57 -20.83 -26.63 -14.36
C GLU A 57 -22.01 -25.76 -13.93
N ILE A 58 -22.62 -26.07 -12.79
CA ILE A 58 -23.72 -25.30 -12.20
C ILE A 58 -23.24 -23.92 -11.77
N LEU A 59 -22.11 -23.86 -11.06
CA LEU A 59 -21.51 -22.60 -10.62
C LEU A 59 -21.21 -21.68 -11.81
N ALA A 60 -20.64 -22.22 -12.88
CA ALA A 60 -20.33 -21.47 -14.10
C ALA A 60 -21.60 -20.93 -14.79
N LYS A 61 -22.65 -21.75 -14.95
CA LYS A 61 -23.94 -21.32 -15.53
C LYS A 61 -24.61 -20.23 -14.69
N CYS A 62 -24.57 -20.36 -13.37
CA CYS A 62 -25.11 -19.35 -12.47
C CYS A 62 -24.31 -18.04 -12.56
N ALA A 63 -22.97 -18.11 -12.61
CA ALA A 63 -22.12 -16.93 -12.78
C ALA A 63 -22.44 -16.18 -14.09
N GLU A 64 -22.51 -16.89 -15.22
CA GLU A 64 -22.84 -16.31 -16.52
C GLU A 64 -24.22 -15.65 -16.51
N PHE A 65 -25.20 -16.31 -15.89
CA PHE A 65 -26.53 -15.75 -15.70
C PHE A 65 -26.48 -14.43 -14.91
N PHE A 66 -25.79 -14.39 -13.77
CA PHE A 66 -25.68 -13.15 -13.00
C PHE A 66 -24.91 -12.05 -13.73
N MET A 67 -23.92 -12.40 -14.56
CA MET A 67 -23.24 -11.45 -15.45
C MET A 67 -24.21 -10.82 -16.45
N GLN A 68 -25.00 -11.64 -17.17
CA GLN A 68 -25.99 -11.15 -18.13
C GLN A 68 -27.03 -10.22 -17.49
N HIS A 69 -27.34 -10.44 -16.22
CA HIS A 69 -28.30 -9.64 -15.45
C HIS A 69 -27.66 -8.54 -14.58
N ARG A 70 -26.41 -8.15 -14.86
CA ARG A 70 -25.66 -7.07 -14.17
C ARG A 70 -25.51 -7.24 -12.65
N GLN A 71 -25.62 -8.47 -12.16
CA GLN A 71 -25.34 -8.82 -10.76
C GLN A 71 -23.88 -9.27 -10.64
N HIS A 72 -22.96 -8.34 -10.91
CA HIS A 72 -21.54 -8.64 -11.02
C HIS A 72 -20.96 -9.18 -9.71
N ASP A 73 -21.36 -8.66 -8.54
CA ASP A 73 -20.90 -9.16 -7.23
C ASP A 73 -21.17 -10.65 -7.02
N LYS A 74 -22.38 -11.10 -7.38
CA LYS A 74 -22.78 -12.52 -7.28
C LYS A 74 -22.00 -13.37 -8.27
N ALA A 75 -21.81 -12.88 -9.49
CA ALA A 75 -21.00 -13.57 -10.48
C ALA A 75 -19.54 -13.73 -10.02
N VAL A 76 -18.92 -12.67 -9.48
CA VAL A 76 -17.57 -12.72 -8.89
C VAL A 76 -17.52 -13.75 -7.76
N HIS A 77 -18.51 -13.76 -6.86
CA HIS A 77 -18.59 -14.71 -5.77
C HIS A 77 -18.61 -16.17 -6.28
N LEU A 78 -19.50 -16.48 -7.22
CA LEU A 78 -19.62 -17.82 -7.81
C LEU A 78 -18.36 -18.25 -8.57
N LEU A 79 -17.75 -17.34 -9.34
CA LEU A 79 -16.47 -17.59 -10.01
C LEU A 79 -15.36 -17.89 -9.00
N SER A 80 -15.30 -17.13 -7.90
CA SER A 80 -14.30 -17.31 -6.84
C SER A 80 -14.41 -18.68 -6.16
N ILE A 81 -15.62 -19.11 -5.78
CA ILE A 81 -15.81 -20.43 -5.15
C ILE A 81 -15.63 -21.59 -6.14
N SER A 82 -15.83 -21.35 -7.45
CA SER A 82 -15.50 -22.30 -8.52
C SER A 82 -14.01 -22.31 -8.90
N GLN A 83 -13.17 -21.60 -8.15
CA GLN A 83 -11.72 -21.45 -8.38
C GLN A 83 -11.34 -20.83 -9.73
N GLN A 84 -12.27 -20.14 -10.39
CA GLN A 84 -12.05 -19.37 -11.62
C GLN A 84 -11.56 -17.95 -11.28
N TYR A 85 -10.45 -17.86 -10.56
CA TYR A 85 -9.94 -16.61 -9.99
C TYR A 85 -9.61 -15.54 -11.03
N GLU A 86 -9.01 -15.94 -12.16
CA GLU A 86 -8.66 -15.03 -13.26
C GLU A 86 -9.91 -14.32 -13.81
N LYS A 87 -10.93 -15.10 -14.19
CA LYS A 87 -12.22 -14.56 -14.65
C LYS A 87 -12.90 -13.69 -13.59
N ALA A 88 -12.84 -14.08 -12.32
CA ALA A 88 -13.44 -13.31 -11.23
C ALA A 88 -12.80 -11.92 -11.11
N VAL A 89 -11.48 -11.84 -11.22
CA VAL A 89 -10.72 -10.58 -11.15
C VAL A 89 -10.91 -9.75 -12.41
N ASP A 90 -10.90 -10.36 -13.60
CA ASP A 90 -11.16 -9.66 -14.86
C ASP A 90 -12.56 -9.04 -14.86
N LEU A 91 -13.56 -9.77 -14.37
CA LEU A 91 -14.92 -9.25 -14.22
C LEU A 91 -14.97 -8.02 -13.29
N CYS A 92 -14.17 -8.01 -12.22
CA CYS A 92 -14.05 -6.84 -11.35
C CYS A 92 -13.47 -5.63 -12.10
N VAL A 93 -12.47 -5.86 -12.95
CA VAL A 93 -11.82 -4.81 -13.74
C VAL A 93 -12.77 -4.26 -14.82
N GLU A 94 -13.41 -5.14 -15.58
CA GLU A 94 -14.28 -4.78 -16.71
C GLU A 94 -15.52 -4.00 -16.28
N HIS A 95 -16.11 -4.36 -15.14
CA HIS A 95 -17.35 -3.75 -14.63
C HIS A 95 -17.15 -2.80 -13.44
N ASP A 96 -15.90 -2.46 -13.11
CA ASP A 96 -15.53 -1.59 -11.99
C ASP A 96 -16.14 -2.02 -10.64
N VAL A 97 -16.20 -3.34 -10.41
CA VAL A 97 -16.75 -3.92 -9.17
C VAL A 97 -15.84 -3.56 -8.01
N GLN A 98 -16.42 -2.98 -6.95
CA GLN A 98 -15.68 -2.58 -5.75
C GLN A 98 -15.18 -3.81 -5.00
N ILE A 99 -13.85 -3.95 -4.91
CA ILE A 99 -13.24 -5.08 -4.21
C ILE A 99 -13.29 -4.81 -2.70
N THR A 100 -14.10 -5.61 -1.99
CA THR A 100 -14.10 -5.66 -0.52
C THR A 100 -13.00 -6.57 0.01
N GLU A 101 -12.65 -6.48 1.30
CA GLU A 101 -11.63 -7.38 1.89
C GLU A 101 -11.99 -8.86 1.73
N ASP A 102 -13.24 -9.19 2.05
CA ASP A 102 -13.77 -10.56 1.99
C ASP A 102 -13.80 -11.09 0.53
N MET A 103 -14.18 -10.25 -0.44
CA MET A 103 -14.08 -10.60 -1.86
C MET A 103 -12.62 -10.84 -2.27
N ALA A 104 -11.70 -9.99 -1.80
CA ALA A 104 -10.30 -10.10 -2.12
C ALA A 104 -9.66 -11.35 -1.50
N GLU A 105 -10.06 -11.79 -0.31
CA GLU A 105 -9.59 -13.06 0.25
C GLU A 105 -10.13 -14.26 -0.55
N ARG A 106 -11.42 -14.26 -0.91
CA ARG A 106 -11.98 -15.32 -1.77
C ARG A 106 -11.35 -15.41 -3.16
N MET A 107 -11.04 -14.26 -3.77
CA MET A 107 -10.39 -14.21 -5.08
C MET A 107 -8.88 -14.49 -5.02
N THR A 108 -8.30 -14.71 -3.84
CA THR A 108 -6.89 -15.02 -3.69
C THR A 108 -6.69 -16.53 -3.71
N PRO A 109 -6.03 -17.10 -4.73
CA PRO A 109 -5.68 -18.52 -4.72
C PRO A 109 -4.83 -18.89 -3.50
N ASP A 110 -4.75 -20.17 -3.14
CA ASP A 110 -3.72 -20.61 -2.20
C ASP A 110 -2.32 -20.58 -2.84
N LYS A 111 -1.27 -20.54 -2.01
CA LYS A 111 0.12 -20.47 -2.50
C LYS A 111 0.52 -21.65 -3.40
N ASN A 112 -0.07 -22.82 -3.18
CA ASN A 112 0.23 -24.05 -3.92
C ASN A 112 -0.89 -24.46 -4.89
N ALA A 113 -1.94 -23.65 -5.03
CA ALA A 113 -3.09 -24.00 -5.88
C ALA A 113 -2.81 -23.82 -7.39
N MET A 114 -1.81 -23.01 -7.75
CA MET A 114 -1.48 -22.71 -9.14
C MET A 114 -0.03 -22.23 -9.28
N GLU A 115 0.41 -22.08 -10.52
CA GLU A 115 1.74 -21.56 -10.87
C GLU A 115 2.03 -20.20 -10.20
N PRO A 116 3.19 -20.02 -9.54
CA PRO A 116 3.53 -18.79 -8.81
C PRO A 116 3.44 -17.52 -9.66
N ALA A 117 3.80 -17.60 -10.95
CA ALA A 117 3.74 -16.47 -11.87
C ALA A 117 2.29 -16.01 -12.11
N LYS A 118 1.39 -16.94 -12.44
CA LYS A 118 -0.04 -16.66 -12.64
C LYS A 118 -0.68 -16.15 -11.35
N ARG A 119 -0.30 -16.75 -10.22
CA ARG A 119 -0.74 -16.28 -8.91
C ARG A 119 -0.34 -14.83 -8.66
N SER A 120 0.92 -14.48 -8.93
CA SER A 120 1.41 -13.10 -8.78
C SER A 120 0.67 -12.13 -9.70
N GLU A 121 0.36 -12.53 -10.94
CA GLU A 121 -0.39 -11.73 -11.89
C GLU A 121 -1.81 -11.39 -11.38
N ILE A 122 -2.57 -12.40 -10.93
CA ILE A 122 -3.91 -12.21 -10.33
C ILE A 122 -3.83 -11.22 -9.16
N LEU A 123 -2.89 -11.43 -8.24
CA LEU A 123 -2.70 -10.56 -7.08
C LEU A 123 -2.32 -9.12 -7.47
N GLN A 124 -1.48 -8.95 -8.50
CA GLN A 124 -1.11 -7.63 -9.01
C GLN A 124 -2.29 -6.92 -9.66
N THR A 125 -3.14 -7.62 -10.42
CA THR A 125 -4.33 -7.06 -11.04
C THR A 125 -5.32 -6.59 -9.97
N MET A 126 -5.60 -7.44 -8.97
CA MET A 126 -6.42 -7.05 -7.82
C MET A 126 -5.86 -5.83 -7.10
N ALA A 127 -4.55 -5.80 -6.83
CA ALA A 127 -3.91 -4.70 -6.13
C ALA A 127 -3.98 -3.38 -6.91
N LYS A 128 -3.80 -3.42 -8.24
CA LYS A 128 -3.95 -2.25 -9.12
C LYS A 128 -5.39 -1.72 -9.09
N LEU A 129 -6.39 -2.60 -9.15
CA LEU A 129 -7.79 -2.21 -9.08
C LEU A 129 -8.14 -1.60 -7.72
N CYS A 130 -7.72 -2.23 -6.60
CA CYS A 130 -7.90 -1.69 -5.25
C CYS A 130 -7.28 -0.28 -5.13
N LYS A 131 -6.09 -0.07 -5.70
CA LYS A 131 -5.43 1.25 -5.72
C LYS A 131 -6.22 2.28 -6.53
N LYS A 132 -6.80 1.88 -7.68
CA LYS A 132 -7.69 2.74 -8.49
C LYS A 132 -8.96 3.13 -7.72
N GLN A 133 -9.48 2.21 -6.92
CA GLN A 133 -10.67 2.40 -6.07
C GLN A 133 -10.39 3.20 -4.78
N GLY A 134 -9.13 3.58 -4.50
CA GLY A 134 -8.75 4.27 -3.27
C GLY A 134 -8.54 3.36 -2.05
N SER A 135 -8.73 2.05 -2.20
CA SER A 135 -8.50 1.03 -1.17
C SER A 135 -7.01 0.72 -1.01
N PHE A 136 -6.23 1.69 -0.56
CA PHE A 136 -4.76 1.64 -0.51
C PHE A 136 -4.19 0.56 0.42
N GLN A 137 -4.86 0.30 1.56
CA GLN A 137 -4.45 -0.74 2.51
C GLN A 137 -4.59 -2.14 1.90
N LEU A 138 -5.72 -2.40 1.24
CA LEU A 138 -5.97 -3.65 0.55
C LEU A 138 -5.02 -3.84 -0.64
N ALA A 139 -4.76 -2.76 -1.40
CA ALA A 139 -3.75 -2.77 -2.46
C ALA A 139 -2.35 -3.13 -1.91
N CYS A 140 -1.94 -2.54 -0.78
CA CYS A 140 -0.69 -2.87 -0.11
C CYS A 140 -0.61 -4.36 0.28
N LYS A 141 -1.67 -4.90 0.88
CA LYS A 141 -1.76 -6.32 1.24
C LYS A 141 -1.57 -7.22 0.01
N LYS A 142 -2.29 -6.95 -1.09
CA LYS A 142 -2.22 -7.76 -2.31
C LYS A 142 -0.89 -7.64 -3.04
N PHE A 143 -0.30 -6.43 -3.15
CA PHE A 143 1.06 -6.28 -3.68
C PHE A 143 2.12 -7.01 -2.82
N THR A 144 1.97 -7.01 -1.50
CA THR A 144 2.85 -7.75 -0.59
C THR A 144 2.73 -9.26 -0.81
N GLN A 145 1.50 -9.78 -0.93
CA GLN A 145 1.26 -11.19 -1.26
C GLN A 145 1.84 -11.58 -2.64
N ALA A 146 1.85 -10.65 -3.60
CA ALA A 146 2.44 -10.84 -4.92
C ALA A 146 3.98 -10.79 -4.94
N GLY A 147 4.61 -10.39 -3.82
CA GLY A 147 6.05 -10.19 -3.70
C GLY A 147 6.55 -8.79 -4.13
N ASP A 148 5.67 -7.91 -4.61
CA ASP A 148 6.02 -6.56 -5.06
C ASP A 148 5.97 -5.56 -3.90
N LYS A 149 6.98 -5.63 -3.03
CA LYS A 149 7.08 -4.78 -1.85
C LYS A 149 7.19 -3.28 -2.20
N LYS A 150 7.73 -2.93 -3.37
CA LYS A 150 7.88 -1.53 -3.81
C LYS A 150 6.52 -0.93 -4.13
N LYS A 151 5.68 -1.60 -4.92
CA LYS A 151 4.30 -1.14 -5.18
C LYS A 151 3.43 -1.19 -3.93
N ALA A 152 3.67 -2.15 -3.02
CA ALA A 152 3.01 -2.20 -1.72
C ALA A 152 3.30 -0.93 -0.92
N MET A 153 4.58 -0.58 -0.74
CA MET A 153 4.98 0.65 -0.06
C MET A 153 4.37 1.89 -0.73
N GLN A 154 4.45 2.02 -2.06
CA GLN A 154 3.84 3.15 -2.77
C GLN A 154 2.33 3.28 -2.55
N SER A 155 1.62 2.16 -2.37
CA SER A 155 0.19 2.19 -2.06
C SER A 155 -0.03 2.65 -0.62
N LEU A 156 0.78 2.18 0.31
CA LEU A 156 0.72 2.57 1.71
C LEU A 156 1.08 4.06 1.93
N LEU A 157 2.06 4.60 1.19
CA LEU A 157 2.35 6.04 1.22
C LEU A 157 1.13 6.90 0.84
N LYS A 158 0.27 6.40 -0.06
CA LYS A 158 -0.96 7.10 -0.44
C LYS A 158 -2.06 7.02 0.63
N SER A 159 -2.01 6.06 1.55
CA SER A 159 -2.98 6.01 2.64
C SER A 159 -2.67 7.00 3.76
N GLY A 160 -1.45 7.52 3.83
CA GLY A 160 -1.01 8.44 4.89
C GLY A 160 -0.85 7.78 6.27
N ASP A 161 -0.94 6.45 6.35
CA ASP A 161 -0.86 5.70 7.60
C ASP A 161 0.60 5.55 8.05
N THR A 162 1.10 6.58 8.74
CA THR A 162 2.51 6.71 9.13
C THR A 162 3.02 5.53 9.96
N GLU A 163 2.22 5.02 10.91
CA GLU A 163 2.60 3.86 11.73
C GLU A 163 2.82 2.62 10.86
N LYS A 164 1.90 2.33 9.94
CA LYS A 164 2.08 1.19 9.03
C LYS A 164 3.22 1.41 8.05
N ILE A 165 3.47 2.63 7.60
CA ILE A 165 4.62 2.96 6.72
C ILE A 165 5.93 2.62 7.42
N ILE A 166 6.10 3.07 8.67
CA ILE A 166 7.29 2.80 9.49
C ILE A 166 7.44 1.29 9.71
N PHE A 167 6.36 0.62 10.13
CA PHE A 167 6.36 -0.83 10.35
C PHE A 167 6.73 -1.61 9.08
N PHE A 168 6.09 -1.31 7.95
CA PHE A 168 6.32 -1.99 6.68
C PHE A 168 7.76 -1.80 6.19
N ALA A 169 8.33 -0.59 6.30
CA ALA A 169 9.72 -0.33 5.96
C ALA A 169 10.68 -1.21 6.79
N GLY A 170 10.43 -1.28 8.11
CA GLY A 170 11.20 -2.11 9.04
C GLY A 170 11.16 -3.61 8.73
N THR A 171 9.99 -4.13 8.35
CA THR A 171 9.82 -5.54 7.98
C THR A 171 10.34 -5.85 6.57
N ALA A 172 10.19 -4.93 5.62
CA ALA A 172 10.55 -5.16 4.22
C ALA A 172 12.07 -5.28 4.00
N ARG A 173 12.85 -4.51 4.78
CA ARG A 173 14.33 -4.51 4.80
C ARG A 173 14.99 -4.31 3.43
N GLN A 174 14.43 -3.43 2.60
CA GLN A 174 14.98 -3.09 1.28
C GLN A 174 15.43 -1.63 1.24
N PRO A 175 16.64 -1.30 0.74
CA PRO A 175 17.14 0.07 0.64
C PRO A 175 16.16 1.04 -0.03
N ASP A 176 15.61 0.67 -1.18
CA ASP A 176 14.61 1.49 -1.90
C ASP A 176 13.39 1.82 -1.04
N ILE A 177 12.92 0.87 -0.22
CA ILE A 177 11.73 1.04 0.63
C ILE A 177 12.04 1.98 1.80
N TYR A 178 13.23 1.84 2.39
CA TYR A 178 13.69 2.78 3.40
C TYR A 178 13.79 4.19 2.86
N VAL A 179 14.30 4.39 1.64
CA VAL A 179 14.35 5.71 1.00
C VAL A 179 12.93 6.27 0.79
N LEU A 180 11.99 5.46 0.30
CA LEU A 180 10.60 5.87 0.13
C LEU A 180 9.94 6.30 1.45
N ALA A 181 10.12 5.52 2.52
CA ALA A 181 9.61 5.86 3.85
C ALA A 181 10.26 7.14 4.40
N GLY A 182 11.59 7.26 4.32
CA GLY A 182 12.32 8.46 4.77
C GLY A 182 11.87 9.72 4.04
N ASN A 183 11.69 9.66 2.71
CA ASN A 183 11.21 10.81 1.93
C ASN A 183 9.78 11.22 2.35
N TYR A 184 8.90 10.24 2.62
CA TYR A 184 7.54 10.53 3.10
C TYR A 184 7.56 11.19 4.47
N LEU A 185 8.34 10.65 5.41
CA LEU A 185 8.44 11.19 6.76
C LEU A 185 9.00 12.62 6.79
N GLN A 186 9.90 12.99 5.85
CA GLN A 186 10.37 14.38 5.71
C GLN A 186 9.27 15.37 5.33
N SER A 187 8.16 14.93 4.75
CA SER A 187 7.02 15.79 4.43
C SER A 187 6.09 16.05 5.62
N LEU A 188 6.32 15.39 6.75
CA LEU A 188 5.56 15.55 7.99
C LEU A 188 6.26 16.57 8.91
N ASP A 189 5.63 16.89 10.05
CA ASP A 189 6.21 17.72 11.10
C ASP A 189 7.26 16.94 11.92
N TRP A 190 8.39 16.64 11.28
CA TRP A 190 9.51 15.93 11.88
C TRP A 190 10.25 16.75 12.93
N TYR A 191 10.05 18.07 12.99
CA TYR A 191 10.75 18.92 13.95
C TYR A 191 10.17 18.73 15.35
N ASN A 192 8.84 18.81 15.48
CA ASN A 192 8.18 18.63 16.77
C ASN A 192 8.04 17.14 17.15
N ASP A 193 8.13 16.23 16.18
CA ASP A 193 8.05 14.79 16.41
C ASP A 193 9.44 14.12 16.35
N THR A 194 10.01 13.91 17.54
CA THR A 194 11.31 13.24 17.68
C THR A 194 11.32 11.78 17.20
N GLU A 195 10.17 11.11 17.14
CA GLU A 195 10.07 9.74 16.64
C GLU A 195 10.14 9.72 15.11
N ILE A 196 9.44 10.64 14.44
CA ILE A 196 9.55 10.82 12.99
C ILE A 196 11.01 11.13 12.62
N MET A 197 11.65 12.08 13.31
CA MET A 197 13.06 12.41 13.07
C MET A 197 13.99 11.20 13.21
N LYS A 198 13.85 10.41 14.29
CA LYS A 198 14.63 9.18 14.50
C LYS A 198 14.42 8.16 13.38
N ASN A 199 13.17 8.00 12.91
CA ASN A 199 12.85 7.07 11.83
C ASN A 199 13.43 7.53 10.48
N ILE A 200 13.42 8.83 10.17
CA ILE A 200 14.08 9.39 8.97
C ILE A 200 15.57 9.03 8.98
N ILE A 201 16.27 9.34 10.08
CA ILE A 201 17.70 9.04 10.25
C ILE A 201 17.95 7.54 10.12
N GLN A 202 17.14 6.72 10.80
CA GLN A 202 17.27 5.26 10.77
C GLN A 202 17.10 4.71 9.35
N PHE A 203 16.10 5.16 8.60
CA PHE A 203 15.81 4.64 7.27
C PHE A 203 16.87 5.04 6.25
N TYR A 204 17.30 6.31 6.19
CA TYR A 204 18.39 6.67 5.28
C TYR A 204 19.71 6.00 5.64
N SER A 205 20.00 5.85 6.94
CA SER A 205 21.19 5.11 7.39
C SER A 205 21.16 3.66 6.92
N LYS A 206 20.03 2.95 7.12
CA LYS A 206 19.85 1.55 6.67
C LYS A 206 19.88 1.42 5.15
N ALA A 207 19.43 2.44 4.42
CA ALA A 207 19.52 2.49 2.96
C ALA A 207 20.92 2.84 2.42
N LYS A 208 21.84 3.29 3.28
CA LYS A 208 23.11 3.94 2.89
C LYS A 208 22.89 5.14 1.95
N ALA A 209 21.76 5.83 2.09
CA ALA A 209 21.43 7.02 1.32
C ALA A 209 22.09 8.26 1.94
N TYR A 210 23.43 8.30 1.93
CA TYR A 210 24.21 9.29 2.66
C TYR A 210 23.95 10.73 2.20
N ASP A 211 23.74 10.98 0.90
CA ASP A 211 23.38 12.31 0.40
C ASP A 211 22.04 12.80 1.00
N LYS A 212 21.04 11.92 1.10
CA LYS A 212 19.74 12.25 1.68
C LYS A 212 19.82 12.49 3.18
N LEU A 213 20.65 11.71 3.87
CA LEU A 213 20.88 11.87 5.29
C LEU A 213 21.62 13.17 5.61
N ALA A 214 22.66 13.50 4.82
CA ALA A 214 23.35 14.78 4.93
C ALA A 214 22.41 15.96 4.69
N ALA A 215 21.60 15.92 3.62
CA ALA A 215 20.61 16.95 3.34
C ALA A 215 19.57 17.11 4.46
N PHE A 216 19.20 16.00 5.12
CA PHE A 216 18.29 16.05 6.27
C PHE A 216 18.93 16.76 7.48
N TYR A 217 20.18 16.45 7.81
CA TYR A 217 20.90 17.15 8.88
C TYR A 217 21.13 18.63 8.56
N ASP A 218 21.39 18.97 7.30
CA ASP A 218 21.49 20.36 6.86
C ASP A 218 20.15 21.11 7.05
N ALA A 219 19.03 20.46 6.71
CA ALA A 219 17.70 21.01 6.98
C ALA A 219 17.43 21.18 8.49
N CYS A 220 17.87 20.24 9.34
CA CYS A 220 17.80 20.39 10.80
C CYS A 220 18.59 21.63 11.26
N ALA A 221 19.81 21.83 10.74
CA ALA A 221 20.61 23.01 11.07
C ALA A 221 19.92 24.31 10.67
N GLN A 222 19.30 24.35 9.50
CA GLN A 222 18.58 25.52 9.01
C GLN A 222 17.41 25.89 9.93
N VAL A 223 16.62 24.91 10.39
CA VAL A 223 15.51 25.17 11.32
C VAL A 223 16.02 25.69 12.67
N GLU A 224 17.10 25.11 13.21
CA GLU A 224 17.70 25.60 14.46
C GLU A 224 18.20 27.05 14.35
N ILE A 225 18.69 27.47 13.18
CA ILE A 225 19.11 28.86 12.92
C ILE A 225 17.90 29.80 12.81
N ASP A 226 16.97 29.47 11.91
CA ASP A 226 15.90 30.40 11.49
C ASP A 226 14.84 30.57 12.59
N GLU A 227 14.41 29.46 13.18
CA GLU A 227 13.29 29.44 14.15
C GLU A 227 13.78 29.66 15.58
N TYR A 228 14.90 29.03 15.96
CA TYR A 228 15.37 29.00 17.35
C TYR A 228 16.57 29.90 17.61
N ARG A 229 17.27 30.32 16.56
CA ARG A 229 18.55 31.03 16.65
C ARG A 229 19.52 30.27 17.56
N ASP A 230 19.49 28.95 17.52
CA ASP A 230 20.34 28.04 18.31
C ASP A 230 21.52 27.58 17.46
N TYR A 231 22.54 28.45 17.38
CA TYR A 231 23.71 28.25 16.54
C TYR A 231 24.62 27.12 17.04
N ASP A 232 24.62 26.83 18.35
CA ASP A 232 25.37 25.70 18.90
C ASP A 232 24.76 24.37 18.42
N LYS A 233 23.43 24.22 18.46
CA LYS A 233 22.76 23.03 17.89
C LYS A 233 22.86 22.96 16.37
N ALA A 234 22.74 24.09 15.68
CA ALA A 234 22.91 24.14 14.23
C ALA A 234 24.31 23.67 13.81
N GLY A 235 25.36 24.09 14.53
CA GLY A 235 26.73 23.60 14.34
C GLY A 235 26.81 22.08 14.51
N GLY A 236 26.23 21.53 15.58
CA GLY A 236 26.17 20.09 15.80
C GLY A 236 25.47 19.32 14.67
N ALA A 237 24.36 19.85 14.14
CA ALA A 237 23.65 19.26 13.01
C ALA A 237 24.49 19.32 11.72
N LEU A 238 25.17 20.43 11.44
CA LEU A 238 26.07 20.56 10.28
C LEU A 238 27.27 19.61 10.35
N GLN A 239 27.81 19.35 11.55
CA GLN A 239 28.88 18.37 11.73
C GLN A 239 28.40 16.95 11.35
N GLU A 240 27.17 16.58 11.71
CA GLU A 240 26.58 15.32 11.24
C GLU A 240 26.31 15.34 9.74
N ALA A 241 25.87 16.47 9.16
CA ALA A 241 25.74 16.61 7.71
C ALA A 241 27.08 16.38 6.98
N LEU A 242 28.15 17.05 7.43
CA LEU A 242 29.51 16.92 6.90
C LEU A 242 29.99 15.47 6.93
N LYS A 243 29.81 14.78 8.06
CA LYS A 243 30.15 13.36 8.22
C LYS A 243 29.48 12.48 7.16
N PHE A 244 28.23 12.73 6.81
CA PHE A 244 27.52 11.93 5.80
C PHE A 244 27.84 12.38 4.37
N VAL A 245 28.09 13.66 4.08
CA VAL A 245 28.59 14.10 2.77
C VAL A 245 29.96 13.49 2.48
N THR A 246 30.87 13.52 3.45
CA THR A 246 32.20 12.88 3.32
C THR A 246 32.08 11.38 3.03
N LYS A 247 31.15 10.68 3.70
CA LYS A 247 30.86 9.27 3.40
C LYS A 247 30.28 9.06 1.99
N ALA A 248 29.45 9.98 1.51
CA ALA A 248 28.89 9.93 0.15
C ALA A 248 29.98 10.17 -0.91
N ALA A 249 30.90 11.11 -0.67
CA ALA A 249 31.99 11.47 -1.57
C ALA A 249 33.10 10.40 -1.63
N GLY A 250 33.26 9.60 -0.57
CA GLY A 250 34.23 8.51 -0.54
C GLY A 250 35.68 9.00 -0.68
N ALA A 251 36.45 8.41 -1.58
CA ALA A 251 37.86 8.76 -1.80
C ALA A 251 38.06 10.18 -2.36
N GLY A 252 37.02 10.81 -2.92
CA GLY A 252 37.07 12.18 -3.46
C GLY A 252 36.66 13.28 -2.47
N ALA A 253 36.47 12.95 -1.19
CA ALA A 253 35.87 13.88 -0.23
C ALA A 253 36.66 15.20 -0.04
N GLU A 254 38.00 15.16 -0.07
CA GLU A 254 38.83 16.36 0.12
C GLU A 254 38.65 17.39 -1.00
N GLY A 255 38.31 16.95 -2.21
CA GLY A 255 38.07 17.82 -3.36
C GLY A 255 36.58 18.05 -3.68
N ASP A 256 35.66 17.49 -2.88
CA ASP A 256 34.22 17.64 -3.12
C ASP A 256 33.77 19.05 -2.68
N PRO A 257 33.24 19.89 -3.60
CA PRO A 257 32.83 21.25 -3.27
C PRO A 257 31.75 21.29 -2.18
N ARG A 258 30.95 20.24 -2.01
CA ARG A 258 29.93 20.14 -0.96
C ARG A 258 30.57 19.98 0.42
N VAL A 259 31.67 19.23 0.50
CA VAL A 259 32.45 19.05 1.75
C VAL A 259 33.09 20.37 2.14
N THR A 260 33.79 21.04 1.20
CA THR A 260 34.43 22.33 1.46
C THR A 260 33.41 23.41 1.84
N SER A 261 32.27 23.46 1.15
CA SER A 261 31.19 24.40 1.47
C SER A 261 30.62 24.17 2.88
N LEU A 262 30.38 22.92 3.27
CA LEU A 262 29.91 22.60 4.62
C LEU A 262 30.95 22.93 5.69
N GLN A 263 32.23 22.62 5.47
CA GLN A 263 33.31 22.99 6.39
C GLN A 263 33.37 24.50 6.62
N HIS A 264 33.22 25.29 5.55
CA HIS A 264 33.18 26.75 5.66
C HIS A 264 31.94 27.25 6.42
N ARG A 265 30.75 26.69 6.15
CA ARG A 265 29.52 27.05 6.88
C ARG A 265 29.63 26.74 8.38
N ILE A 266 30.21 25.58 8.71
CA ILE A 266 30.47 25.18 10.10
C ILE A 266 31.38 26.19 10.80
N SER A 267 32.50 26.57 10.18
CA SER A 267 33.44 27.51 10.81
C SER A 267 32.82 28.89 11.03
N LEU A 268 31.98 29.37 10.10
CA LEU A 268 31.23 30.61 10.27
C LEU A 268 30.23 30.51 11.43
N ILE A 269 29.46 29.42 11.52
CA ILE A 269 28.44 29.25 12.57
C ILE A 269 29.10 29.10 13.94
N GLU A 270 30.17 28.33 14.06
CA GLU A 270 30.93 28.17 15.31
C GLU A 270 31.53 29.52 15.75
N ARG A 271 32.18 30.26 14.84
CA ARG A 271 32.71 31.60 15.13
C ARG A 271 31.60 32.57 15.56
N PHE A 272 30.46 32.54 14.89
CA PHE A 272 29.31 33.39 15.26
C PHE A 272 28.74 33.02 16.63
N ALA A 273 28.59 31.73 16.93
CA ALA A 273 28.08 31.23 18.21
C ALA A 273 28.98 31.65 19.38
N GLU A 274 30.30 31.62 19.20
CA GLU A 274 31.27 32.11 20.19
C GLU A 274 31.15 33.61 20.41
N VAL A 275 31.16 34.39 19.33
CA VAL A 275 31.17 35.85 19.38
C VAL A 275 29.86 36.41 19.92
N ARG A 276 28.73 35.74 19.67
CA ARG A 276 27.42 36.11 20.25
C ARG A 276 27.43 36.05 21.78
N LYS A 277 28.27 35.23 22.41
CA LYS A 277 28.41 35.18 23.89
C LYS A 277 29.00 36.49 24.44
N LEU A 278 29.77 37.22 23.63
CA LEU A 278 30.35 38.52 23.96
C LEU A 278 29.37 39.69 23.83
N ALA A 279 28.17 39.47 23.28
CA ALA A 279 27.20 40.55 23.02
C ALA A 279 26.87 41.43 24.23
N LYS A 280 26.93 40.85 25.44
CA LYS A 280 26.64 41.56 26.70
C LYS A 280 27.86 42.21 27.34
N THR A 281 29.07 41.72 27.05
CA THR A 281 30.32 42.13 27.70
C THR A 281 31.17 43.03 26.82
N GLU A 282 31.26 42.72 25.53
CA GLU A 282 32.12 43.39 24.54
C GLU A 282 31.40 43.57 23.19
N PRO A 283 30.39 44.45 23.12
CA PRO A 283 29.57 44.61 21.91
C PRO A 283 30.35 45.16 20.71
N GLN A 284 31.42 45.95 20.94
CA GLN A 284 32.28 46.47 19.87
C GLN A 284 33.13 45.36 19.23
N THR A 285 33.70 44.46 20.06
CA THR A 285 34.43 43.28 19.59
C THR A 285 33.51 42.37 18.79
N MET A 286 32.26 42.18 19.26
CA MET A 286 31.26 41.41 18.51
C MET A 286 30.98 42.02 17.13
N ALA A 287 30.73 43.33 17.05
CA ALA A 287 30.44 44.00 15.79
C ALA A 287 31.61 43.91 14.80
N SER A 288 32.84 44.17 15.25
CA SER A 288 34.04 44.06 14.42
C SER A 288 34.22 42.66 13.84
N VAL A 289 34.04 41.61 14.66
CA VAL A 289 34.19 40.23 14.18
C VAL A 289 33.06 39.85 13.24
N CYS A 290 31.83 40.32 13.46
CA CYS A 290 30.74 40.10 12.52
C CYS A 290 30.97 40.81 11.17
N GLU A 291 31.57 42.00 11.14
CA GLU A 291 31.92 42.70 9.91
C GLU A 291 32.99 41.95 9.10
N GLU A 292 33.96 41.31 9.76
CA GLU A 292 34.97 40.46 9.10
C GLU A 292 34.39 39.16 8.50
N MET A 293 33.16 38.78 8.88
CA MET A 293 32.51 37.54 8.43
C MET A 293 31.56 37.73 7.25
N LEU A 294 31.31 38.98 6.82
CA LEU A 294 30.48 39.35 5.66
C LEU A 294 31.26 39.28 4.35
#